data_AF-A0A3S4FWP6-F1
#
_entry.id   AF-A0A3S4FWP6-F1
#
_cell.length_a   1.000
_cell.length_b   1.000
_cell.length_c   1.000
_cell.angle_alpha   90.00
_cell.angle_beta   90.00
_cell.angle_gamma   90.00
#
_symmetry.space_group_name_H-M   'P 1'
#
loop_
_entity.id
_entity.type
_entity.pdbx_description
1 polymer ?
#
loop_
_entity_poly.entity_id
_entity_poly.type
_entity_poly.pdbx_seq_one_letter_code
_entity_poly.pdbx_strand_id
1 'polypeptide(L)'
;MAINAGKPEEAERLAMQALKHLPLSSYYSRIVATSVTGEIHHCKGELTRALPMMQQTEQMARRHQTYHYALWALLQQSEILIAQGFLQAAYETQDKAFELIREQHLEQLPMHEFLLRIRAQILWSWSRLDEAEDTARLGLTVLANYQPQQQLQCLAMLAKCSLARGDLDNAHAYLQRCETLQHGAQYHRDWLTNADKPRVIHWQMTGDVTAAARWLSHTEKPAMADNHFTQGQWRNIARVQILLGRYQEAEVVLDELNDNARRLRLTSDLNRNLLLSNQLYWQTERKSDAQRVLIEALTLANRTGFISHFVIEGEAMAQQLRQLIQLNTLPELEQHRAQRILRDINQHHRHKFAHFDENFVDKLLTHPQVPELIRTSPLTQREWQVLGLIYSGYSNDQIAGELAVAATTIKTHIRNLYQKLGVAHRQEAVQQAQRLLQMMGYGA
;
A
#
# COMPACT_ATOMS: atom_id res chain seq x y z
N MET A 1 -7.11 -27.15 -15.30
CA MET A 1 -7.02 -27.79 -13.96
C MET A 1 -5.59 -27.77 -13.42
N ALA A 2 -4.55 -28.17 -14.16
CA ALA A 2 -3.16 -28.16 -13.67
C ALA A 2 -2.65 -26.77 -13.21
N ILE A 3 -2.93 -25.70 -13.96
CA ILE A 3 -2.50 -24.33 -13.59
C ILE A 3 -3.13 -23.86 -12.28
N ASN A 4 -4.45 -24.04 -12.11
CA ASN A 4 -5.16 -23.73 -10.86
C ASN A 4 -4.65 -24.57 -9.67
N ALA A 5 -4.12 -25.77 -9.92
CA ALA A 5 -3.52 -26.62 -8.89
C ALA A 5 -2.05 -26.27 -8.60
N GLY A 6 -1.53 -25.18 -9.14
CA GLY A 6 -0.14 -24.74 -8.94
C GLY A 6 0.90 -25.62 -9.64
N LYS A 7 0.53 -26.28 -10.76
CA LYS A 7 1.42 -27.13 -11.57
C LYS A 7 1.70 -26.52 -12.94
N PRO A 8 2.52 -25.45 -13.03
CA PRO A 8 2.71 -24.70 -14.27
C PRO A 8 3.41 -25.51 -15.37
N GLU A 9 4.37 -26.38 -15.04
CA GLU A 9 5.07 -27.23 -16.03
C GLU A 9 4.15 -28.26 -16.68
N GLU A 10 3.30 -28.91 -15.87
CA GLU A 10 2.30 -29.85 -16.36
C GLU A 10 1.27 -29.13 -17.23
N ALA A 11 0.82 -27.94 -16.80
CA ALA A 11 -0.09 -27.10 -17.56
C ALA A 11 0.51 -26.69 -18.91
N GLU A 12 1.80 -26.35 -18.96
CA GLU A 12 2.53 -25.98 -20.18
C GLU A 12 2.58 -27.13 -21.17
N ARG A 13 2.99 -28.31 -20.70
CA ARG A 13 3.03 -29.51 -21.54
C ARG A 13 1.66 -29.82 -22.14
N LEU A 14 0.59 -29.75 -21.34
CA LEU A 14 -0.77 -30.02 -21.77
C LEU A 14 -1.29 -28.95 -22.74
N ALA A 15 -1.04 -27.67 -22.47
CA ALA A 15 -1.46 -26.57 -23.34
C ALA A 15 -0.75 -26.60 -24.70
N MET A 16 0.57 -26.86 -24.72
CA MET A 16 1.33 -27.04 -25.95
C MET A 16 0.83 -28.23 -26.78
N GLN A 17 0.59 -29.37 -26.14
CA GLN A 17 0.02 -30.55 -26.80
C GLN A 17 -1.36 -30.24 -27.38
N ALA A 18 -2.22 -29.55 -26.63
CA ALA A 18 -3.53 -29.15 -27.09
C ALA A 18 -3.44 -28.24 -28.32
N LEU A 19 -2.65 -27.17 -28.28
CA LEU A 19 -2.53 -26.22 -29.40
C LEU A 19 -1.97 -26.85 -30.67
N LYS A 20 -1.11 -27.88 -30.53
CA LYS A 20 -0.53 -28.65 -31.64
C LYS A 20 -1.56 -29.54 -32.34
N HIS A 21 -2.51 -30.12 -31.60
CA HIS A 21 -3.44 -31.12 -32.12
C HIS A 21 -4.87 -30.62 -32.32
N LEU A 22 -5.25 -29.48 -31.73
CA LEU A 22 -6.59 -28.92 -31.86
C LEU A 22 -6.80 -28.28 -33.24
N PRO A 23 -7.81 -28.72 -34.02
CA PRO A 23 -8.14 -28.10 -35.30
C PRO A 23 -8.62 -26.66 -35.09
N LEU A 24 -8.52 -25.84 -36.14
CA LEU A 24 -8.95 -24.42 -36.08
C LEU A 24 -10.43 -24.26 -35.72
N SER A 25 -11.27 -25.26 -36.02
CA SER A 25 -12.69 -25.29 -35.68
C SER A 25 -12.96 -25.43 -34.17
N SER A 26 -12.01 -25.96 -33.39
CA SER A 26 -12.14 -26.12 -31.92
C SER A 26 -11.82 -24.82 -31.18
N TYR A 27 -12.53 -23.74 -31.52
CA TYR A 27 -12.23 -22.38 -31.04
C TYR A 27 -12.19 -22.29 -29.51
N TYR A 28 -13.15 -22.88 -28.80
CA TYR A 28 -13.23 -22.81 -27.33
C TYR A 28 -11.98 -23.40 -26.67
N SER A 29 -11.60 -24.63 -27.04
CA SER A 29 -10.41 -25.28 -26.50
C SER A 29 -9.12 -24.53 -26.84
N ARG A 30 -9.06 -23.89 -28.03
CA ARG A 30 -7.92 -23.05 -28.41
C ARG A 30 -7.85 -21.76 -27.59
N ILE A 31 -8.99 -21.13 -27.27
CA ILE A 31 -9.06 -19.99 -26.34
C ILE A 31 -8.52 -20.41 -24.97
N VAL A 32 -9.01 -21.52 -24.43
CA VAL A 32 -8.57 -22.03 -23.12
C VAL A 32 -7.06 -22.31 -23.11
N ALA A 33 -6.55 -23.03 -24.12
CA ALA A 33 -5.13 -23.38 -24.16
C ALA A 33 -4.22 -22.14 -24.33
N THR A 34 -4.67 -21.13 -25.09
CA THR A 34 -3.94 -19.86 -25.25
C THR A 34 -3.94 -19.06 -23.93
N SER A 35 -5.10 -18.98 -23.25
CA SER A 35 -5.23 -18.36 -21.92
C SER A 35 -4.28 -19.01 -20.92
N VAL A 36 -4.32 -20.34 -20.82
CA VAL A 36 -3.45 -21.12 -19.91
C VAL A 36 -1.98 -20.88 -20.21
N THR A 37 -1.59 -20.81 -21.49
CA THR A 37 -0.20 -20.51 -21.89
C THR A 37 0.22 -19.11 -21.42
N GLY A 38 -0.66 -18.11 -21.57
CA GLY A 38 -0.43 -16.77 -21.03
C GLY A 38 -0.28 -16.77 -19.50
N GLU A 39 -1.10 -17.54 -18.78
CA GLU A 39 -1.06 -17.65 -17.32
C GLU A 39 0.25 -18.27 -16.84
N ILE A 40 0.75 -19.30 -17.54
CA ILE A 40 2.02 -19.93 -17.23
C ILE A 40 3.17 -18.93 -17.37
N HIS A 41 3.23 -18.18 -18.48
CA HIS A 41 4.24 -17.14 -18.65
C HIS A 41 4.12 -16.06 -17.57
N HIS A 42 2.90 -15.70 -17.17
CA HIS A 42 2.67 -14.77 -16.08
C HIS A 42 3.21 -15.32 -14.74
N CYS A 43 2.93 -16.58 -14.41
CA CYS A 43 3.44 -17.26 -13.21
C CYS A 43 4.97 -17.44 -13.22
N LYS A 44 5.61 -17.52 -14.39
CA LYS A 44 7.07 -17.57 -14.53
C LYS A 44 7.75 -16.19 -14.51
N GLY A 45 6.97 -15.11 -14.42
CA GLY A 45 7.48 -13.74 -14.51
C GLY A 45 7.87 -13.30 -15.92
N GLU A 46 7.55 -14.10 -16.95
CA GLU A 46 7.83 -13.81 -18.36
C GLU A 46 6.78 -12.85 -18.97
N LEU A 47 6.66 -11.65 -18.37
CA LEU A 47 5.56 -10.72 -18.64
C LEU A 47 5.47 -10.25 -20.09
N THR A 48 6.61 -10.14 -20.78
CA THR A 48 6.68 -9.78 -22.20
C THR A 48 6.10 -10.84 -23.12
N ARG A 49 6.06 -12.11 -22.69
CA ARG A 49 5.42 -13.21 -23.41
C ARG A 49 3.96 -13.41 -22.97
N ALA A 50 3.68 -13.19 -21.69
CA ALA A 50 2.33 -13.33 -21.13
C ALA A 50 1.34 -12.32 -21.73
N LEU A 51 1.73 -11.03 -21.83
CA LEU A 51 0.80 -9.97 -22.25
C LEU A 51 0.24 -10.17 -23.68
N PRO A 52 1.06 -10.44 -24.72
CA PRO A 52 0.54 -10.73 -26.06
C PRO A 52 -0.38 -11.96 -26.11
N MET A 53 -0.11 -13.00 -25.30
CA MET A 53 -0.98 -14.18 -25.23
C MET A 53 -2.34 -13.85 -24.62
N MET A 54 -2.40 -12.97 -23.63
CA MET A 54 -3.66 -12.50 -23.06
C MET A 54 -4.44 -11.62 -24.04
N GLN A 55 -3.75 -10.74 -24.77
CA GLN A 55 -4.37 -9.95 -25.84
C GLN A 55 -4.95 -10.83 -26.95
N GLN A 56 -4.22 -11.87 -27.36
CA GLN A 56 -4.70 -12.84 -28.33
C GLN A 56 -5.93 -13.61 -27.80
N THR A 57 -5.89 -14.03 -26.53
CA THR A 57 -7.00 -14.71 -25.85
C THR A 57 -8.25 -13.82 -25.85
N GLU A 58 -8.12 -12.53 -25.51
CA GLU A 58 -9.22 -11.58 -25.54
C GLU A 58 -9.83 -11.46 -26.94
N GLN A 59 -9.01 -11.28 -27.98
CA GLN A 59 -9.47 -11.14 -29.36
C GLN A 59 -10.24 -12.37 -29.84
N MET A 60 -9.69 -13.57 -29.58
CA MET A 60 -10.34 -14.83 -29.91
C MET A 60 -11.65 -14.99 -29.14
N ALA A 61 -11.66 -14.66 -27.84
CA ALA A 61 -12.83 -14.80 -26.99
C ALA A 61 -13.97 -13.86 -27.41
N ARG A 62 -13.67 -12.60 -27.76
CA ARG A 62 -14.67 -11.64 -28.27
C ARG A 62 -15.26 -12.11 -29.60
N ARG A 63 -14.42 -12.59 -30.53
CA ARG A 63 -14.87 -13.09 -31.84
C ARG A 63 -15.88 -14.23 -31.72
N HIS A 64 -15.73 -15.07 -30.70
CA HIS A 64 -16.58 -16.23 -30.46
C HIS A 64 -17.59 -16.03 -29.31
N GLN A 65 -17.77 -14.79 -28.84
CA GLN A 65 -18.72 -14.42 -27.78
C GLN A 65 -18.53 -15.19 -26.46
N THR A 66 -17.31 -15.66 -26.18
CA THR A 66 -16.98 -16.32 -24.91
C THR A 66 -16.54 -15.27 -23.88
N TYR A 67 -17.49 -14.43 -23.46
CA TYR A 67 -17.20 -13.18 -22.73
C TYR A 67 -16.50 -13.38 -21.38
N HIS A 68 -16.72 -14.51 -20.70
CA HIS A 68 -16.00 -14.82 -19.46
C HIS A 68 -14.48 -14.94 -19.68
N TYR A 69 -14.03 -15.50 -20.81
CA TYR A 69 -12.61 -15.53 -21.17
C TYR A 69 -12.09 -14.18 -21.66
N ALA A 70 -12.93 -13.38 -22.32
CA ALA A 70 -12.54 -12.02 -22.69
C ALA A 70 -12.33 -11.14 -21.45
N LEU A 71 -13.24 -11.26 -20.46
CA LEU A 71 -13.12 -10.60 -19.16
C LEU A 71 -11.87 -11.09 -18.42
N TRP A 72 -11.71 -12.41 -18.26
CA TRP A 72 -10.51 -12.99 -17.64
C TRP A 72 -9.21 -12.49 -18.28
N ALA A 73 -9.13 -12.48 -19.61
CA ALA A 73 -7.97 -11.99 -20.33
C ALA A 73 -7.68 -10.52 -20.02
N LEU A 74 -8.69 -9.64 -19.95
CA LEU A 74 -8.51 -8.24 -19.55
C LEU A 74 -7.99 -8.10 -18.12
N LEU A 75 -8.48 -8.92 -17.17
CA LEU A 75 -8.00 -8.92 -15.79
C LEU A 75 -6.52 -9.31 -15.72
N GLN A 76 -6.13 -10.37 -16.42
CA GLN A 76 -4.73 -10.81 -16.49
C GLN A 76 -3.84 -9.77 -17.17
N GLN A 77 -4.30 -9.12 -18.25
CA GLN A 77 -3.57 -8.01 -18.87
C GLN A 77 -3.33 -6.88 -17.87
N SER A 78 -4.35 -6.49 -17.10
CA SER A 78 -4.22 -5.48 -16.05
C SER A 78 -3.19 -5.88 -14.99
N GLU A 79 -3.22 -7.10 -14.47
CA GLU A 79 -2.23 -7.56 -13.47
C GLU A 79 -0.80 -7.54 -14.02
N ILE A 80 -0.60 -7.98 -15.26
CA ILE A 80 0.71 -7.94 -15.93
C ILE A 80 1.19 -6.49 -16.07
N LEU A 81 0.32 -5.58 -16.52
CA LEU A 81 0.64 -4.15 -16.65
C LEU A 81 0.96 -3.51 -15.29
N ILE A 82 0.23 -3.86 -14.23
CA ILE A 82 0.55 -3.44 -12.86
C ILE A 82 1.94 -3.93 -12.48
N ALA A 83 2.28 -5.20 -12.69
CA ALA A 83 3.60 -5.74 -12.35
C ALA A 83 4.73 -5.04 -13.12
N GLN A 84 4.52 -4.75 -14.41
CA GLN A 84 5.45 -3.98 -15.26
C GLN A 84 5.56 -2.48 -14.87
N GLY A 85 4.70 -1.99 -13.98
CA GLY A 85 4.69 -0.60 -13.52
C GLY A 85 3.89 0.35 -14.41
N PHE A 86 3.06 -0.15 -15.33
CA PHE A 86 2.22 0.64 -16.22
C PHE A 86 0.79 0.79 -15.67
N LEU A 87 0.66 1.42 -14.50
CA LEU A 87 -0.62 1.47 -13.79
C LEU A 87 -1.71 2.23 -14.55
N GLN A 88 -1.36 3.27 -15.31
CA GLN A 88 -2.32 4.00 -16.13
C GLN A 88 -2.92 3.10 -17.24
N ALA A 89 -2.07 2.37 -17.97
CA ALA A 89 -2.53 1.42 -18.99
C ALA A 89 -3.34 0.26 -18.37
N ALA A 90 -2.98 -0.17 -17.15
CA ALA A 90 -3.77 -1.15 -16.41
C ALA A 90 -5.16 -0.61 -16.05
N TYR A 91 -5.25 0.64 -15.59
CA TYR A 91 -6.52 1.30 -15.28
C TYR A 91 -7.43 1.39 -16.53
N GLU A 92 -6.88 1.79 -17.67
CA GLU A 92 -7.60 1.84 -18.96
C GLU A 92 -8.03 0.45 -19.44
N THR A 93 -7.21 -0.58 -19.19
CA THR A 93 -7.59 -1.97 -19.47
C THR A 93 -8.75 -2.42 -18.59
N GLN A 94 -8.78 -1.98 -17.32
CA GLN A 94 -9.89 -2.23 -16.42
C GLN A 94 -11.15 -1.47 -16.86
N ASP A 95 -11.05 -0.28 -17.46
CA ASP A 95 -12.22 0.43 -18.01
C ASP A 95 -12.91 -0.39 -19.11
N LYS A 96 -12.13 -1.00 -20.01
CA LYS A 96 -12.64 -1.95 -21.03
C LYS A 96 -13.33 -3.17 -20.39
N ALA A 97 -12.85 -3.62 -19.24
CA ALA A 97 -13.46 -4.73 -18.51
C ALA A 97 -14.79 -4.31 -17.86
N PHE A 98 -14.88 -3.10 -17.29
CA PHE A 98 -16.14 -2.54 -16.79
C PHE A 98 -17.16 -2.33 -17.90
N GLU A 99 -16.73 -1.84 -19.08
CA GLU A 99 -17.58 -1.74 -20.27
C GLU A 99 -18.13 -3.10 -20.68
N LEU A 100 -17.27 -4.13 -20.79
CA LEU A 100 -17.69 -5.48 -21.13
C LEU A 100 -18.68 -6.06 -20.11
N ILE A 101 -18.47 -5.84 -18.82
CA ILE A 101 -19.38 -6.30 -17.77
C ILE A 101 -20.76 -5.69 -17.95
N ARG A 102 -20.83 -4.37 -18.18
CA ARG A 102 -22.09 -3.63 -18.35
C ARG A 102 -22.82 -4.02 -19.64
N GLU A 103 -22.10 -4.17 -20.74
CA GLU A 103 -22.69 -4.55 -22.04
C GLU A 103 -23.26 -5.97 -22.03
N GLN A 104 -22.65 -6.87 -21.26
CA GLN A 104 -23.02 -8.29 -21.23
C GLN A 104 -23.72 -8.71 -19.92
N HIS A 105 -24.10 -7.75 -19.08
CA HIS A 105 -24.80 -7.95 -17.81
C HIS A 105 -24.12 -8.97 -16.87
N LEU A 106 -22.81 -8.79 -16.66
CA LEU A 106 -21.96 -9.71 -15.89
C LEU A 106 -21.74 -9.26 -14.43
N GLU A 107 -22.51 -8.30 -13.92
CA GLU A 107 -22.26 -7.62 -12.64
C GLU A 107 -22.35 -8.55 -11.42
N GLN A 108 -23.09 -9.66 -11.53
CA GLN A 108 -23.31 -10.63 -10.46
C GLN A 108 -22.25 -11.75 -10.41
N LEU A 109 -21.32 -11.78 -11.39
CA LEU A 109 -20.29 -12.81 -11.44
C LEU A 109 -19.15 -12.51 -10.46
N PRO A 110 -18.53 -13.52 -9.83
CA PRO A 110 -17.37 -13.32 -8.95
C PRO A 110 -16.20 -12.61 -9.61
N MET A 111 -16.05 -12.73 -10.94
CA MET A 111 -15.02 -11.98 -11.68
C MET A 111 -15.21 -10.46 -11.63
N HIS A 112 -16.42 -9.96 -11.39
CA HIS A 112 -16.65 -8.55 -11.16
C HIS A 112 -16.00 -8.08 -9.85
N GLU A 113 -16.04 -8.89 -8.77
CA GLU A 113 -15.26 -8.59 -7.56
C GLU A 113 -13.78 -8.52 -7.88
N PHE A 114 -13.25 -9.44 -8.69
CA PHE A 114 -11.83 -9.42 -8.99
C PHE A 114 -11.43 -8.13 -9.71
N LEU A 115 -12.24 -7.69 -10.69
CA LEU A 115 -12.04 -6.39 -11.35
C LEU A 115 -12.05 -5.23 -10.36
N LEU A 116 -13.05 -5.17 -9.48
CA LEU A 116 -13.17 -4.14 -8.44
C LEU A 116 -11.96 -4.16 -7.51
N ARG A 117 -11.49 -5.34 -7.10
CA ARG A 117 -10.32 -5.48 -6.22
C ARG A 117 -9.03 -4.98 -6.86
N ILE A 118 -8.75 -5.31 -8.13
CA ILE A 118 -7.55 -4.81 -8.82
C ILE A 118 -7.67 -3.32 -9.20
N ARG A 119 -8.90 -2.80 -9.37
CA ARG A 119 -9.17 -1.36 -9.48
C ARG A 119 -8.86 -0.64 -8.17
N ALA A 120 -9.36 -1.16 -7.04
CA ALA A 120 -9.08 -0.64 -5.71
C ALA A 120 -7.57 -0.65 -5.41
N GLN A 121 -6.83 -1.66 -5.88
CA GLN A 121 -5.36 -1.70 -5.75
C GLN A 121 -4.66 -0.52 -6.45
N ILE A 122 -5.08 -0.17 -7.67
CA ILE A 122 -4.52 0.97 -8.40
C ILE A 122 -4.89 2.28 -7.70
N LEU A 123 -6.17 2.45 -7.35
CA LEU A 123 -6.65 3.64 -6.64
C LEU A 123 -5.92 3.85 -5.32
N TRP A 124 -5.76 2.77 -4.54
CA TRP A 124 -4.96 2.78 -3.31
C TRP A 124 -3.52 3.16 -3.61
N SER A 125 -2.90 2.63 -4.65
CA SER A 125 -1.51 2.96 -5.02
C SER A 125 -1.33 4.45 -5.34
N TRP A 126 -2.37 5.10 -5.87
CA TRP A 126 -2.41 6.53 -6.23
C TRP A 126 -2.90 7.45 -5.10
N SER A 127 -3.10 6.93 -3.89
CA SER A 127 -3.63 7.69 -2.74
C SER A 127 -5.07 8.20 -2.93
N ARG A 128 -5.84 7.57 -3.83
CA ARG A 128 -7.29 7.81 -3.99
C ARG A 128 -8.05 6.88 -3.04
N LEU A 129 -7.87 7.10 -1.74
CA LEU A 129 -8.26 6.13 -0.70
C LEU A 129 -9.76 5.94 -0.58
N ASP A 130 -10.56 7.02 -0.72
CA ASP A 130 -12.02 6.93 -0.65
C ASP A 130 -12.58 6.10 -1.79
N GLU A 131 -12.13 6.36 -3.02
CA GLU A 131 -12.52 5.57 -4.19
C GLU A 131 -12.04 4.12 -4.10
N ALA A 132 -10.85 3.88 -3.55
CA ALA A 132 -10.35 2.52 -3.34
C ALA A 132 -11.21 1.75 -2.34
N GLU A 133 -11.61 2.41 -1.26
CA GLU A 133 -12.50 1.86 -0.23
C GLU A 133 -13.89 1.57 -0.79
N ASP A 134 -14.51 2.53 -1.48
CA ASP A 134 -15.83 2.35 -2.11
C ASP A 134 -15.82 1.20 -3.12
N THR A 135 -14.76 1.12 -3.92
CA THR A 135 -14.58 0.02 -4.89
C THR A 135 -14.46 -1.34 -4.18
N ALA A 136 -13.71 -1.43 -3.08
CA ALA A 136 -13.60 -2.65 -2.29
C ALA A 136 -14.92 -3.02 -1.58
N ARG A 137 -15.68 -2.04 -1.09
CA ARG A 137 -17.02 -2.24 -0.51
C ARG A 137 -18.01 -2.76 -1.55
N LEU A 138 -17.97 -2.24 -2.78
CA LEU A 138 -18.77 -2.76 -3.88
C LEU A 138 -18.42 -4.22 -4.20
N GLY A 139 -17.13 -4.59 -4.11
CA GLY A 139 -16.69 -5.99 -4.21
C GLY A 139 -17.32 -6.89 -3.15
N LEU A 140 -17.46 -6.42 -1.91
CA LEU A 140 -18.20 -7.14 -0.86
C LEU A 140 -19.68 -7.29 -1.19
N THR A 141 -20.31 -6.28 -1.80
CA THR A 141 -21.71 -6.36 -2.24
C THR A 141 -21.89 -7.41 -3.33
N VAL A 142 -20.98 -7.49 -4.32
CA VAL A 142 -20.99 -8.55 -5.34
C VAL A 142 -20.91 -9.94 -4.70
N LEU A 143 -20.14 -10.07 -3.61
CA LEU A 143 -19.95 -11.33 -2.89
C LEU A 143 -20.98 -11.59 -1.77
N ALA A 144 -22.01 -10.75 -1.61
CA ALA A 144 -22.94 -10.83 -0.47
C ALA A 144 -23.69 -12.18 -0.39
N ASN A 145 -23.96 -12.81 -1.53
CA ASN A 145 -24.65 -14.09 -1.63
C ASN A 145 -23.70 -15.31 -1.71
N TYR A 146 -22.39 -15.09 -1.54
CA TYR A 146 -21.38 -16.14 -1.55
C TYR A 146 -20.89 -16.45 -0.13
N GLN A 147 -20.12 -17.53 0.00
CA GLN A 147 -19.50 -17.91 1.27
C GLN A 147 -18.60 -16.76 1.78
N PRO A 148 -18.64 -16.42 3.09
CA PRO A 148 -17.87 -15.32 3.66
C PRO A 148 -16.37 -15.36 3.36
N GLN A 149 -15.80 -16.55 3.19
CA GLN A 149 -14.41 -16.79 2.82
C GLN A 149 -13.99 -16.06 1.54
N GLN A 150 -14.90 -15.87 0.59
CA GLN A 150 -14.63 -15.17 -0.67
C GLN A 150 -14.34 -13.68 -0.44
N GLN A 151 -14.76 -13.11 0.69
CA GLN A 151 -14.60 -11.69 1.02
C GLN A 151 -13.20 -11.32 1.53
N LEU A 152 -12.33 -12.31 1.79
CA LEU A 152 -11.02 -12.13 2.42
C LEU A 152 -10.18 -11.01 1.78
N GLN A 153 -10.07 -11.00 0.45
CA GLN A 153 -9.21 -10.03 -0.21
C GLN A 153 -9.77 -8.60 -0.24
N CYS A 154 -11.10 -8.44 -0.32
CA CYS A 154 -11.74 -7.14 -0.17
C CYS A 154 -11.54 -6.58 1.24
N LEU A 155 -11.70 -7.42 2.28
CA LEU A 155 -11.43 -7.02 3.67
C LEU A 155 -9.96 -6.62 3.87
N ALA A 156 -9.02 -7.36 3.29
CA ALA A 156 -7.61 -7.00 3.30
C ALA A 156 -7.36 -5.64 2.60
N MET A 157 -8.08 -5.33 1.51
CA MET A 157 -7.99 -4.03 0.86
C MET A 157 -8.55 -2.89 1.73
N LEU A 158 -9.67 -3.12 2.42
CA LEU A 158 -10.23 -2.15 3.37
C LEU A 158 -9.26 -1.87 4.52
N ALA A 159 -8.64 -2.92 5.09
CA ALA A 159 -7.58 -2.77 6.08
C ALA A 159 -6.41 -1.94 5.54
N LYS A 160 -5.97 -2.15 4.29
CA LYS A 160 -4.93 -1.33 3.67
C LYS A 160 -5.34 0.14 3.52
N CYS A 161 -6.61 0.42 3.20
CA CYS A 161 -7.11 1.79 3.11
C CYS A 161 -7.07 2.46 4.49
N SER A 162 -7.56 1.80 5.54
CA SER A 162 -7.48 2.29 6.93
C SER A 162 -6.04 2.53 7.39
N LEU A 163 -5.11 1.59 7.10
CA LEU A 163 -3.69 1.75 7.43
C LEU A 163 -3.05 2.95 6.71
N ALA A 164 -3.36 3.16 5.43
CA ALA A 164 -2.87 4.32 4.69
C ALA A 164 -3.42 5.64 5.25
N ARG A 165 -4.61 5.62 5.87
CA ARG A 165 -5.18 6.78 6.58
C ARG A 165 -4.63 6.98 8.00
N GLY A 166 -3.86 6.03 8.53
CA GLY A 166 -3.44 6.03 9.93
C GLY A 166 -4.56 5.64 10.91
N ASP A 167 -5.68 5.13 10.41
CA ASP A 167 -6.82 4.67 11.21
C ASP A 167 -6.60 3.22 11.64
N LEU A 168 -5.88 3.06 12.75
CA LEU A 168 -5.47 1.75 13.26
C LEU A 168 -6.64 0.95 13.83
N ASP A 169 -7.66 1.60 14.37
CA ASP A 169 -8.83 0.93 14.96
C ASP A 169 -9.67 0.23 13.90
N ASN A 170 -10.03 0.94 12.81
CA ASN A 170 -10.74 0.32 11.71
C ASN A 170 -9.88 -0.71 10.98
N ALA A 171 -8.58 -0.45 10.84
CA ALA A 171 -7.66 -1.44 10.29
C ALA A 171 -7.71 -2.74 11.12
N HIS A 172 -7.59 -2.63 12.45
CA HIS A 172 -7.64 -3.77 13.36
C HIS A 172 -8.96 -4.55 13.22
N ALA A 173 -10.10 -3.87 13.15
CA ALA A 173 -11.40 -4.51 12.98
C ALA A 173 -11.49 -5.33 11.68
N TYR A 174 -10.99 -4.80 10.56
CA TYR A 174 -10.93 -5.57 9.30
C TYR A 174 -9.94 -6.75 9.37
N LEU A 175 -8.81 -6.57 10.04
CA LEU A 175 -7.81 -7.62 10.19
C LEU A 175 -8.32 -8.78 11.06
N GLN A 176 -9.04 -8.51 12.15
CA GLN A 176 -9.70 -9.56 12.96
C GLN A 176 -10.71 -10.38 12.14
N ARG A 177 -11.44 -9.72 11.24
CA ARG A 177 -12.34 -10.42 10.30
C ARG A 177 -11.56 -11.29 9.31
N CYS A 178 -10.44 -10.79 8.77
CA CYS A 178 -9.57 -11.59 7.91
C CYS A 178 -9.04 -12.83 8.63
N GLU A 179 -8.58 -12.68 9.88
CA GLU A 179 -8.06 -13.78 10.69
C GLU A 179 -9.14 -14.84 10.96
N THR A 180 -10.36 -14.43 11.30
CA THR A 180 -11.50 -15.35 11.47
C THR A 180 -11.75 -16.17 10.19
N LEU A 181 -11.73 -15.51 9.02
CA LEU A 181 -11.93 -16.19 7.74
C LEU A 181 -10.79 -17.14 7.36
N GLN A 182 -9.54 -16.83 7.73
CA GLN A 182 -8.38 -17.66 7.46
C GLN A 182 -8.40 -19.00 8.23
N HIS A 183 -8.91 -19.01 9.46
CA HIS A 183 -9.01 -20.26 10.24
C HIS A 183 -10.09 -21.23 9.69
N GLY A 184 -11.06 -20.72 8.92
CA GLY A 184 -12.22 -21.48 8.47
C GLY A 184 -12.12 -22.10 7.06
N ALA A 185 -11.00 -21.93 6.33
CA ALA A 185 -10.85 -22.46 4.98
C ALA A 185 -9.41 -22.59 4.50
N GLN A 186 -9.22 -23.38 3.44
CA GLN A 186 -7.97 -23.44 2.67
C GLN A 186 -8.02 -22.42 1.53
N TYR A 187 -7.02 -21.56 1.46
CA TYR A 187 -6.87 -20.53 0.44
C TYR A 187 -5.67 -20.81 -0.44
N HIS A 188 -5.67 -20.24 -1.65
CA HIS A 188 -4.46 -20.16 -2.45
C HIS A 188 -3.40 -19.29 -1.76
N ARG A 189 -2.13 -19.59 -2.03
CA ARG A 189 -0.97 -18.98 -1.35
C ARG A 189 -0.91 -17.46 -1.54
N ASP A 190 -1.22 -16.98 -2.74
CA ASP A 190 -1.27 -15.57 -3.09
C ASP A 190 -2.37 -14.81 -2.32
N TRP A 191 -3.51 -15.44 -2.06
CA TRP A 191 -4.57 -14.86 -1.24
C TRP A 191 -4.12 -14.66 0.21
N LEU A 192 -3.44 -15.67 0.77
CA LEU A 192 -2.88 -15.59 2.12
C LEU A 192 -1.80 -14.51 2.21
N THR A 193 -0.87 -14.46 1.26
CA THR A 193 0.14 -13.40 1.18
C THR A 193 -0.48 -12.00 1.11
N ASN A 194 -1.56 -11.83 0.33
CA ASN A 194 -2.28 -10.56 0.21
C ASN A 194 -3.03 -10.18 1.50
N ALA A 195 -3.60 -11.15 2.21
CA ALA A 195 -4.26 -10.94 3.49
C ALA A 195 -3.27 -10.65 4.64
N ASP A 196 -2.09 -11.27 4.60
CA ASP A 196 -1.04 -11.05 5.60
C ASP A 196 -0.34 -9.70 5.42
N LYS A 197 -0.28 -9.16 4.19
CA LYS A 197 0.37 -7.88 3.91
C LYS A 197 -0.10 -6.74 4.83
N PRO A 198 -1.41 -6.42 4.95
CA PRO A 198 -1.85 -5.38 5.87
C PRO A 198 -1.66 -5.77 7.35
N ARG A 199 -1.66 -7.06 7.72
CA ARG A 199 -1.35 -7.50 9.09
C ARG A 199 0.08 -7.15 9.48
N VAL A 200 1.03 -7.45 8.60
CA VAL A 200 2.45 -7.12 8.80
C VAL A 200 2.68 -5.61 8.88
N ILE A 201 2.01 -4.83 8.02
CA ILE A 201 2.09 -3.36 8.08
C ILE A 201 1.50 -2.85 9.41
N HIS A 202 0.37 -3.40 9.85
CA HIS A 202 -0.24 -3.04 11.13
C HIS A 202 0.71 -3.32 12.30
N TRP A 203 1.33 -4.52 12.37
CA TRP A 203 2.30 -4.84 13.42
C TRP A 203 3.51 -3.91 13.40
N GLN A 204 3.99 -3.50 12.23
CA GLN A 204 5.05 -2.50 12.13
C GLN A 204 4.60 -1.14 12.68
N MET A 205 3.38 -0.70 12.36
CA MET A 205 2.84 0.57 12.83
C MET A 205 2.56 0.60 14.34
N THR A 206 2.21 -0.54 14.94
CA THR A 206 1.93 -0.67 16.38
C THR A 206 3.11 -1.18 17.21
N GLY A 207 4.20 -1.61 16.57
CA GLY A 207 5.36 -2.20 17.26
C GLY A 207 5.09 -3.60 17.82
N ASP A 208 4.13 -4.35 17.28
CA ASP A 208 3.77 -5.69 17.77
C ASP A 208 4.77 -6.77 17.31
N VAL A 209 5.92 -6.80 17.96
CA VAL A 209 6.98 -7.79 17.72
C VAL A 209 6.56 -9.21 18.08
N THR A 210 5.59 -9.38 18.98
CA THR A 210 5.16 -10.71 19.45
C THR A 210 4.36 -11.43 18.37
N ALA A 211 3.35 -10.76 17.82
CA ALA A 211 2.56 -11.32 16.71
C ALA A 211 3.43 -11.54 15.47
N ALA A 212 4.32 -10.58 15.16
CA ALA A 212 5.23 -10.67 14.03
C ALA A 212 6.19 -11.88 14.15
N ALA A 213 6.80 -12.10 15.31
CA ALA A 213 7.68 -13.26 15.55
C ALA A 213 6.92 -14.60 15.43
N ARG A 214 5.69 -14.67 15.96
CA ARG A 214 4.84 -15.86 15.85
C ARG A 214 4.47 -16.16 14.39
N TRP A 215 4.15 -15.13 13.62
CA TRP A 215 3.83 -15.31 12.20
C TRP A 215 5.06 -15.78 11.41
N LEU A 216 6.24 -15.17 11.63
CA LEU A 216 7.47 -15.51 10.91
C LEU A 216 7.89 -16.98 11.08
N SER A 217 7.65 -17.56 12.26
CA SER A 217 7.99 -18.97 12.53
C SER A 217 7.08 -19.97 11.81
N HIS A 218 5.84 -19.60 11.49
CA HIS A 218 4.86 -20.50 10.87
C HIS A 218 4.60 -20.21 9.39
N THR A 219 4.92 -19.00 8.91
CA THR A 219 4.63 -18.61 7.52
C THR A 219 5.47 -19.40 6.52
N GLU A 220 4.86 -19.68 5.36
CA GLU A 220 5.52 -20.36 4.24
C GLU A 220 6.67 -19.49 3.71
N LYS A 221 7.79 -20.15 3.39
CA LYS A 221 8.98 -19.53 2.80
C LYS A 221 9.19 -20.14 1.42
N PRO A 222 8.68 -19.50 0.34
CA PRO A 222 8.80 -20.04 -1.01
C PRO A 222 10.27 -20.17 -1.42
N ALA A 223 10.61 -21.23 -2.16
CA ALA A 223 12.00 -21.49 -2.54
C ALA A 223 12.61 -20.43 -3.50
N MET A 224 11.78 -19.75 -4.30
CA MET A 224 12.21 -18.75 -5.28
C MET A 224 11.25 -17.56 -5.33
N ALA A 225 11.77 -16.41 -5.76
CA ALA A 225 11.01 -15.15 -5.93
C ALA A 225 10.87 -14.73 -7.41
N ASP A 226 10.58 -15.69 -8.27
CA ASP A 226 10.54 -15.54 -9.74
C ASP A 226 9.29 -14.86 -10.30
N ASN A 227 8.36 -14.44 -9.45
CA ASN A 227 7.16 -13.72 -9.89
C ASN A 227 6.67 -12.74 -8.83
N HIS A 228 5.76 -11.86 -9.23
CA HIS A 228 5.21 -10.83 -8.35
C HIS A 228 4.45 -11.41 -7.12
N PHE A 229 3.91 -12.63 -7.23
CA PHE A 229 3.21 -13.31 -6.12
C PHE A 229 4.18 -13.72 -5.01
N THR A 230 5.25 -14.43 -5.37
CA THR A 230 6.30 -14.91 -4.45
C THR A 230 7.14 -13.76 -3.88
N GLN A 231 7.36 -12.71 -4.69
CA GLN A 231 7.92 -11.43 -4.23
C GLN A 231 7.08 -10.81 -3.10
N GLY A 232 5.75 -10.93 -3.15
CA GLY A 232 4.84 -10.47 -2.10
C GLY A 232 5.11 -11.13 -0.75
N GLN A 233 5.28 -12.45 -0.74
CA GLN A 233 5.49 -13.21 0.48
C GLN A 233 6.84 -12.90 1.11
N TRP A 234 7.89 -12.85 0.31
CA TRP A 234 9.22 -12.51 0.79
C TRP A 234 9.33 -11.06 1.27
N ARG A 235 8.58 -10.11 0.69
CA ARG A 235 8.46 -8.76 1.27
C ARG A 235 7.79 -8.75 2.63
N ASN A 236 6.75 -9.56 2.85
CA ASN A 236 6.12 -9.69 4.16
C ASN A 236 7.14 -10.23 5.18
N ILE A 237 7.93 -11.24 4.79
CA ILE A 237 9.02 -11.79 5.60
C ILE A 237 10.08 -10.73 5.92
N ALA A 238 10.60 -10.01 4.91
CA ALA A 238 11.61 -8.97 5.09
C ALA A 238 11.11 -7.85 6.01
N ARG A 239 9.85 -7.42 5.85
CA ARG A 239 9.25 -6.39 6.71
C ARG A 239 9.19 -6.85 8.18
N VAL A 240 8.81 -8.10 8.42
CA VAL A 240 8.83 -8.67 9.78
C VAL A 240 10.26 -8.82 10.31
N GLN A 241 11.22 -9.27 9.50
CA GLN A 241 12.63 -9.35 9.90
C GLN A 241 13.18 -7.98 10.30
N ILE A 242 12.86 -6.92 9.55
CA ILE A 242 13.21 -5.53 9.92
C ILE A 242 12.58 -5.15 11.26
N LEU A 243 11.28 -5.41 11.45
CA LEU A 243 10.58 -5.12 12.72
C LEU A 243 11.19 -5.85 13.92
N LEU A 244 11.71 -7.06 13.71
CA LEU A 244 12.37 -7.88 14.74
C LEU A 244 13.86 -7.58 14.92
N GLY A 245 14.41 -6.58 14.21
CA GLY A 245 15.84 -6.24 14.25
C GLY A 245 16.76 -7.26 13.56
N ARG A 246 16.21 -8.18 12.77
CA ARG A 246 16.97 -9.20 11.99
C ARG A 246 17.44 -8.62 10.66
N TYR A 247 18.20 -7.52 10.72
CA TYR A 247 18.54 -6.72 9.55
C TYR A 247 19.36 -7.49 8.51
N GLN A 248 20.31 -8.33 8.94
CA GLN A 248 21.14 -9.09 8.01
C GLN A 248 20.33 -10.11 7.19
N GLU A 249 19.36 -10.78 7.82
CA GLU A 249 18.47 -11.70 7.09
C GLU A 249 17.57 -10.94 6.12
N ALA A 250 17.02 -9.78 6.55
CA ALA A 250 16.18 -8.96 5.71
C ALA A 250 16.93 -8.39 4.49
N GLU A 251 18.20 -8.01 4.65
CA GLU A 251 19.03 -7.48 3.57
C GLU A 251 19.26 -8.54 2.49
N VAL A 252 19.62 -9.77 2.88
CA VAL A 252 19.78 -10.90 1.94
C VAL A 252 18.50 -11.13 1.13
N VAL A 253 17.34 -11.13 1.80
CA VAL A 253 16.05 -11.28 1.12
C VAL A 253 15.81 -10.12 0.15
N LEU A 254 16.02 -8.87 0.57
CA LEU A 254 15.74 -7.70 -0.26
C LEU A 254 16.68 -7.59 -1.46
N ASP A 255 17.94 -7.96 -1.33
CA ASP A 255 18.90 -8.01 -2.43
C ASP A 255 18.45 -9.01 -3.49
N GLU A 256 18.10 -10.23 -3.10
CA GLU A 256 17.57 -11.24 -4.02
C GLU A 256 16.27 -10.79 -4.70
N LEU A 257 15.36 -10.15 -3.94
CA LEU A 257 14.12 -9.62 -4.49
C LEU A 257 14.37 -8.51 -5.50
N ASN A 258 15.30 -7.60 -5.22
CA ASN A 258 15.69 -6.50 -6.11
C ASN A 258 16.31 -7.04 -7.40
N ASP A 259 17.22 -8.01 -7.31
CA ASP A 259 17.86 -8.64 -8.48
C ASP A 259 16.85 -9.35 -9.37
N ASN A 260 15.94 -10.13 -8.75
CA ASN A 260 14.85 -10.78 -9.48
C ASN A 260 13.91 -9.77 -10.14
N ALA A 261 13.51 -8.72 -9.42
CA ALA A 261 12.63 -7.69 -9.96
C ALA A 261 13.27 -6.94 -11.14
N ARG A 262 14.59 -6.67 -11.09
CA ARG A 262 15.33 -6.07 -12.22
C ARG A 262 15.43 -7.03 -13.41
N ARG A 263 15.83 -8.28 -13.18
CA ARG A 263 15.94 -9.33 -14.21
C ARG A 263 14.63 -9.52 -14.97
N LEU A 264 13.52 -9.60 -14.25
CA LEU A 264 12.18 -9.86 -14.79
C LEU A 264 11.39 -8.59 -15.14
N ARG A 265 12.00 -7.41 -14.95
CA ARG A 265 11.37 -6.09 -15.20
C ARG A 265 10.06 -5.89 -14.43
N LEU A 266 9.99 -6.38 -13.20
CA LEU A 266 8.89 -6.20 -12.27
C LEU A 266 9.00 -4.83 -11.59
N THR A 267 8.80 -3.76 -12.36
CA THR A 267 9.00 -2.37 -11.89
C THR A 267 8.22 -2.05 -10.61
N SER A 268 7.00 -2.56 -10.49
CA SER A 268 6.17 -2.34 -9.30
C SER A 268 6.69 -3.08 -8.07
N ASP A 269 7.27 -4.27 -8.25
CA ASP A 269 7.92 -5.01 -7.16
C ASP A 269 9.22 -4.32 -6.75
N LEU A 270 10.07 -3.93 -7.71
CA LEU A 270 11.30 -3.20 -7.45
C LEU A 270 11.04 -1.93 -6.63
N ASN A 271 10.03 -1.13 -7.01
CA ASN A 271 9.68 0.07 -6.26
C ASN A 271 9.29 -0.24 -4.79
N ARG A 272 8.51 -1.31 -4.55
CA ARG A 272 8.15 -1.75 -3.18
C ARG A 272 9.35 -2.28 -2.40
N ASN A 273 10.25 -3.02 -3.06
CA ASN A 273 11.44 -3.60 -2.44
C ASN A 273 12.42 -2.50 -2.03
N LEU A 274 12.59 -1.45 -2.85
CA LEU A 274 13.42 -0.30 -2.52
C LEU A 274 12.91 0.50 -1.31
N LEU A 275 11.59 0.56 -1.09
CA LEU A 275 11.03 1.16 0.13
C LEU A 275 11.37 0.36 1.39
N LEU A 276 11.36 -0.97 1.31
CA LEU A 276 11.82 -1.82 2.41
C LEU A 276 13.33 -1.75 2.61
N SER A 277 14.10 -1.68 1.53
CA SER A 277 15.56 -1.47 1.56
C SER A 277 15.88 -0.11 2.20
N ASN A 278 15.11 0.93 1.87
CA ASN A 278 15.21 2.25 2.48
C ASN A 278 14.98 2.16 4.00
N GLN A 279 13.90 1.51 4.43
CA GLN A 279 13.59 1.34 5.84
C GLN A 279 14.72 0.59 6.56
N LEU A 280 15.25 -0.49 5.96
CA LEU A 280 16.38 -1.25 6.52
C LEU A 280 17.62 -0.37 6.69
N TYR A 281 18.01 0.37 5.66
CA TYR A 281 19.18 1.24 5.71
C TYR A 281 19.00 2.41 6.66
N TRP A 282 17.78 2.93 6.80
CA TRP A 282 17.45 3.97 7.76
C TRP A 282 17.60 3.48 9.20
N GLN A 283 17.06 2.29 9.51
CA GLN A 283 17.16 1.67 10.85
C GLN A 283 18.59 1.24 11.22
N THR A 284 19.44 0.97 10.22
CA THR A 284 20.86 0.60 10.42
C THR A 284 21.82 1.78 10.27
N GLU A 285 21.30 3.01 10.28
CA GLU A 285 22.05 4.28 10.18
C GLU A 285 22.90 4.46 8.91
N ARG A 286 22.64 3.66 7.86
CA ARG A 286 23.28 3.75 6.54
C ARG A 286 22.63 4.83 5.68
N LYS A 287 22.76 6.09 6.12
CA LYS A 287 22.04 7.25 5.54
C LYS A 287 22.27 7.43 4.03
N SER A 288 23.49 7.21 3.53
CA SER A 288 23.81 7.32 2.10
C SER A 288 23.08 6.26 1.26
N ASP A 289 23.05 5.02 1.73
CA ASP A 289 22.34 3.93 1.07
C ASP A 289 20.83 4.16 1.11
N ALA A 290 20.29 4.55 2.27
CA ALA A 290 18.88 4.90 2.44
C ALA A 290 18.46 6.00 1.46
N GLN A 291 19.25 7.07 1.36
CA GLN A 291 19.01 8.18 0.44
C GLN A 291 19.03 7.71 -1.02
N ARG A 292 20.03 6.92 -1.42
CA ARG A 292 20.17 6.40 -2.79
C ARG A 292 18.94 5.60 -3.20
N VAL A 293 18.51 4.63 -2.38
CA VAL A 293 17.35 3.78 -2.73
C VAL A 293 16.03 4.55 -2.67
N LEU A 294 15.92 5.59 -1.83
CA LEU A 294 14.74 6.46 -1.81
C LEU A 294 14.62 7.29 -3.09
N ILE A 295 15.74 7.84 -3.60
CA ILE A 295 15.77 8.57 -4.88
C ILE A 295 15.39 7.63 -6.03
N GLU A 296 15.92 6.40 -6.05
CA GLU A 296 15.54 5.38 -7.04
C GLU A 296 14.04 5.05 -6.96
N ALA A 297 13.50 4.86 -5.75
CA ALA A 297 12.07 4.59 -5.55
C ALA A 297 11.18 5.75 -6.04
N LEU A 298 11.55 7.00 -5.75
CA LEU A 298 10.85 8.21 -6.24
C LEU A 298 10.89 8.30 -7.77
N THR A 299 12.04 7.97 -8.38
CA THR A 299 12.21 7.92 -9.83
C THR A 299 11.29 6.86 -10.45
N LEU A 300 11.28 5.63 -9.90
CA LEU A 300 10.37 4.57 -10.35
C LEU A 300 8.91 4.95 -10.16
N ALA A 301 8.59 5.73 -9.12
CA ALA A 301 7.25 6.21 -8.85
C ALA A 301 6.74 7.19 -9.92
N ASN A 302 7.61 7.79 -10.74
CA ASN A 302 7.17 8.53 -11.94
C ASN A 302 6.49 7.64 -12.97
N ARG A 303 6.90 6.37 -13.06
CA ARG A 303 6.25 5.38 -13.93
C ARG A 303 5.11 4.66 -13.23
N THR A 304 5.31 4.19 -11.99
CA THR A 304 4.30 3.40 -11.28
C THR A 304 3.17 4.26 -10.71
N GLY A 305 3.40 5.55 -10.48
CA GLY A 305 2.44 6.44 -9.82
C GLY A 305 2.29 6.20 -8.31
N PHE A 306 3.16 5.39 -7.68
CA PHE A 306 3.01 5.02 -6.27
C PHE A 306 3.10 6.23 -5.33
N ILE A 307 2.16 6.28 -4.39
CA ILE A 307 2.10 7.24 -3.29
C ILE A 307 1.86 6.52 -1.97
N SER A 308 0.75 5.77 -1.83
CA SER A 308 0.40 5.13 -0.55
C SER A 308 1.45 4.14 -0.04
N HIS A 309 2.24 3.57 -0.94
CA HIS A 309 3.36 2.70 -0.56
C HIS A 309 4.44 3.44 0.24
N PHE A 310 4.66 4.73 -0.05
CA PHE A 310 5.54 5.59 0.74
C PHE A 310 4.84 6.06 2.01
N VAL A 311 3.54 6.37 1.91
CA VAL A 311 2.74 6.91 3.03
C VAL A 311 2.72 5.98 4.24
N ILE A 312 2.56 4.67 4.00
CA ILE A 312 2.52 3.67 5.08
C ILE A 312 3.82 3.51 5.87
N GLU A 313 4.95 4.03 5.38
CA GLU A 313 6.21 4.06 6.15
C GLU A 313 6.23 5.19 7.19
N GLY A 314 5.29 6.13 7.11
CA GLY A 314 4.99 7.14 8.12
C GLY A 314 6.13 8.11 8.42
N GLU A 315 6.40 8.34 9.71
CA GLU A 315 7.28 9.44 10.16
C GLU A 315 8.73 9.29 9.68
N ALA A 316 9.24 8.06 9.62
CA ALA A 316 10.59 7.79 9.10
C ALA A 316 10.72 8.23 7.63
N MET A 317 9.68 8.01 6.83
CA MET A 317 9.63 8.49 5.45
C MET A 317 9.46 10.01 5.39
N ALA A 318 8.60 10.58 6.24
CA ALA A 318 8.39 12.03 6.32
C ALA A 318 9.71 12.78 6.58
N GLN A 319 10.51 12.30 7.54
CA GLN A 319 11.80 12.87 7.89
C GLN A 319 12.78 12.84 6.72
N GLN A 320 12.89 11.70 6.04
CA GLN A 320 13.77 11.53 4.88
C GLN A 320 13.35 12.41 3.71
N LEU A 321 12.05 12.50 3.42
CA LEU A 321 11.53 13.38 2.37
C LEU A 321 11.77 14.87 2.69
N ARG A 322 11.59 15.30 3.95
CA ARG A 322 11.93 16.68 4.36
C ARG A 322 13.40 16.99 4.12
N GLN A 323 14.30 16.07 4.49
CA GLN A 323 15.73 16.22 4.25
C GLN A 323 16.05 16.32 2.76
N LEU A 324 15.50 15.42 1.93
CA LEU A 324 15.70 15.45 0.48
C LEU A 324 15.19 16.73 -0.17
N ILE A 325 13.99 17.19 0.23
CA ILE A 325 13.40 18.42 -0.30
C ILE A 325 14.25 19.64 0.09
N GLN A 326 14.77 19.70 1.32
CA GLN A 326 15.62 20.80 1.77
C GLN A 326 16.96 20.86 1.05
N LEU A 327 17.53 19.70 0.68
CA LEU A 327 18.79 19.61 -0.05
C LEU A 327 18.67 20.10 -1.50
N ASN A 328 17.45 20.18 -2.07
CA ASN A 328 17.20 20.58 -3.46
C ASN A 328 18.04 19.79 -4.48
N THR A 329 18.28 18.50 -4.22
CA THR A 329 19.07 17.62 -5.11
C THR A 329 18.21 16.76 -6.04
N LEU A 330 16.89 16.73 -5.83
CA LEU A 330 15.95 15.97 -6.66
C LEU A 330 15.66 16.72 -7.96
N PRO A 331 15.50 16.01 -9.10
CA PRO A 331 14.90 16.62 -10.29
C PRO A 331 13.44 17.04 -10.03
N GLU A 332 12.91 17.93 -10.86
CA GLU A 332 11.63 18.61 -10.64
C GLU A 332 10.44 17.66 -10.41
N LEU A 333 10.34 16.58 -11.20
CA LEU A 333 9.25 15.61 -11.10
C LEU A 333 9.29 14.83 -9.78
N GLU A 334 10.46 14.35 -9.39
CA GLU A 334 10.70 13.66 -8.12
C GLU A 334 10.48 14.60 -6.94
N GLN A 335 10.87 15.88 -7.05
CA GLN A 335 10.63 16.88 -6.02
C GLN A 335 9.13 17.14 -5.81
N HIS A 336 8.37 17.36 -6.89
CA HIS A 336 6.92 17.52 -6.80
C HIS A 336 6.25 16.27 -6.20
N ARG A 337 6.71 15.08 -6.59
CA ARG A 337 6.21 13.82 -6.02
C ARG A 337 6.53 13.67 -4.54
N ALA A 338 7.76 13.96 -4.12
CA ALA A 338 8.18 13.94 -2.73
C ALA A 338 7.33 14.90 -1.88
N GLN A 339 7.06 16.11 -2.38
CA GLN A 339 6.18 17.08 -1.72
C GLN A 339 4.74 16.57 -1.59
N ARG A 340 4.20 15.92 -2.63
CA ARG A 340 2.87 15.31 -2.58
C ARG A 340 2.82 14.18 -1.56
N ILE A 341 3.78 13.25 -1.58
CA ILE A 341 3.85 12.14 -0.61
C ILE A 341 3.96 12.69 0.81
N LEU A 342 4.81 13.70 1.05
CA LEU A 342 4.96 14.31 2.36
C LEU A 342 3.65 14.96 2.84
N ARG A 343 2.91 15.62 1.93
CA ARG A 343 1.59 16.17 2.24
C ARG A 343 0.63 15.06 2.66
N ASP A 344 0.55 13.97 1.89
CA ASP A 344 -0.33 12.84 2.18
C ASP A 344 0.04 12.16 3.51
N ILE A 345 1.34 11.95 3.78
CA ILE A 345 1.82 11.44 5.07
C ILE A 345 1.30 12.34 6.19
N ASN A 346 1.54 13.63 6.08
CA ASN A 346 1.18 14.55 7.14
C ASN A 346 -0.35 14.67 7.30
N GLN A 347 -1.13 14.57 6.22
CA GLN A 347 -2.59 14.57 6.23
C GLN A 347 -3.19 13.35 6.95
N HIS A 348 -2.62 12.17 6.74
CA HIS A 348 -3.14 10.93 7.31
C HIS A 348 -2.58 10.67 8.72
N HIS A 349 -1.32 11.05 8.96
CA HIS A 349 -0.77 11.11 10.32
C HIS A 349 -1.37 12.23 11.18
N ARG A 350 -2.33 13.03 10.67
CA ARG A 350 -3.18 13.90 11.50
C ARG A 350 -3.84 13.14 12.66
N HIS A 351 -4.04 11.82 12.54
CA HIS A 351 -4.56 10.99 13.63
C HIS A 351 -3.51 10.60 14.68
N LYS A 352 -2.21 10.68 14.37
CA LYS A 352 -1.16 10.79 15.41
C LYS A 352 -1.04 12.21 15.97
N PHE A 353 -1.72 13.21 15.40
CA PHE A 353 -1.84 14.55 15.99
C PHE A 353 -3.19 14.79 16.70
N ALA A 354 -3.99 13.72 16.86
CA ALA A 354 -4.99 13.63 17.93
C ALA A 354 -4.35 13.52 19.33
N HIS A 355 -3.02 13.67 19.46
CA HIS A 355 -2.39 13.84 20.78
C HIS A 355 -2.71 15.18 21.44
N PHE A 356 -3.45 16.09 20.81
CA PHE A 356 -4.05 17.25 21.49
C PHE A 356 -5.58 17.26 21.27
N ASP A 357 -6.19 16.08 21.24
CA ASP A 357 -7.65 15.95 21.28
C ASP A 357 -8.21 16.41 22.63
N GLU A 358 -9.54 16.57 22.71
CA GLU A 358 -10.19 17.04 23.95
C GLU A 358 -9.82 16.15 25.16
N ASN A 359 -9.71 14.83 24.95
CA ASN A 359 -9.31 13.89 25.99
C ASN A 359 -7.87 14.09 26.48
N PHE A 360 -6.91 14.33 25.59
CA PHE A 360 -5.54 14.67 25.97
C PHE A 360 -5.51 15.99 26.71
N VAL A 361 -6.22 17.01 26.21
CA VAL A 361 -6.22 18.34 26.82
C VAL A 361 -6.79 18.28 28.23
N ASP A 362 -7.89 17.55 28.44
CA ASP A 362 -8.49 17.35 29.75
C ASP A 362 -7.55 16.60 30.72
N LYS A 363 -6.91 15.52 30.24
CA LYS A 363 -5.93 14.78 31.04
C LYS A 363 -4.67 15.60 31.33
N LEU A 364 -4.23 16.42 30.39
CA LEU A 364 -3.09 17.32 30.55
C LEU A 364 -3.41 18.38 31.60
N LEU A 365 -4.52 19.11 31.47
CA LEU A 365 -4.89 20.17 32.41
C LEU A 365 -5.03 19.66 33.86
N THR A 366 -5.41 18.39 34.03
CA THR A 366 -5.52 17.71 35.33
C THR A 366 -4.21 17.07 35.82
N HIS A 367 -3.18 16.95 34.96
CA HIS A 367 -1.92 16.28 35.31
C HIS A 367 -1.01 17.15 36.21
N PRO A 368 -0.50 16.67 37.36
CA PRO A 368 0.13 17.48 38.42
C PRO A 368 1.32 18.32 37.98
N GLN A 369 2.11 17.83 37.01
CA GLN A 369 3.36 18.44 36.56
C GLN A 369 3.20 19.45 35.41
N VAL A 370 1.98 19.73 34.96
CA VAL A 370 1.77 20.66 33.85
C VAL A 370 2.10 22.09 34.27
N PRO A 371 2.85 22.85 33.44
CA PRO A 371 3.20 24.23 33.72
C PRO A 371 1.97 25.07 34.08
N GLU A 372 2.08 25.84 35.15
CA GLU A 372 0.98 26.67 35.68
C GLU A 372 0.47 27.69 34.66
N LEU A 373 1.35 28.15 33.76
CA LEU A 373 1.01 29.03 32.64
C LEU A 373 -0.04 28.41 31.70
N ILE A 374 0.06 27.09 31.44
CA ILE A 374 -0.86 26.35 30.57
C ILE A 374 -2.21 26.13 31.26
N ARG A 375 -2.22 26.00 32.60
CA ARG A 375 -3.46 25.88 33.39
C ARG A 375 -4.20 27.20 33.53
N THR A 376 -3.46 28.30 33.74
CA THR A 376 -4.01 29.64 33.96
C THR A 376 -4.44 30.32 32.65
N SER A 377 -3.80 30.00 31.53
CA SER A 377 -4.18 30.44 30.20
C SER A 377 -4.23 29.26 29.22
N PRO A 378 -5.30 28.45 29.25
CA PRO A 378 -5.41 27.29 28.37
C PRO A 378 -5.37 27.71 26.90
N LEU A 379 -4.68 26.90 26.10
CA LEU A 379 -4.73 27.00 24.65
C LEU A 379 -6.15 26.69 24.19
N THR A 380 -6.64 27.50 23.25
CA THR A 380 -7.89 27.21 22.56
C THR A 380 -7.72 25.97 21.69
N GLN A 381 -8.83 25.32 21.33
CA GLN A 381 -8.82 24.18 20.39
C GLN A 381 -8.04 24.49 19.11
N ARG A 382 -8.16 25.72 18.60
CA ARG A 382 -7.44 26.16 17.40
C ARG A 382 -5.94 26.32 17.63
N GLU A 383 -5.54 26.82 18.80
CA GLU A 383 -4.12 26.91 19.18
C GLU A 383 -3.50 25.54 19.42
N TRP A 384 -4.24 24.58 19.96
CA TRP A 384 -3.82 23.17 20.05
C TRP A 384 -3.61 22.53 18.66
N GLN A 385 -4.54 22.75 17.74
CA GLN A 385 -4.38 22.32 16.33
C GLN A 385 -3.13 22.93 15.69
N VAL A 386 -2.92 24.23 15.89
CA VAL A 386 -1.74 24.94 15.37
C VAL A 386 -0.45 24.41 16.02
N LEU A 387 -0.43 24.16 17.33
CA LEU A 387 0.72 23.58 18.02
C LEU A 387 1.05 22.18 17.50
N GLY A 388 0.03 21.34 17.32
CA GLY A 388 0.16 20.01 16.72
C GLY A 388 0.84 20.08 15.35
N LEU A 389 0.31 20.91 14.44
CA LEU A 389 0.88 21.09 13.10
C LEU A 389 2.29 21.71 13.13
N ILE A 390 2.58 22.58 14.11
CA ILE A 390 3.92 23.13 14.32
C ILE A 390 4.91 22.01 14.67
N TYR A 391 4.52 21.15 15.62
CA TYR A 391 5.28 19.99 16.07
C TYR A 391 5.50 18.99 14.91
N SER A 392 4.53 18.80 14.03
CA SER A 392 4.66 17.99 12.79
C SER A 392 5.53 18.62 11.69
N GLY A 393 6.08 19.82 11.91
CA GLY A 393 6.98 20.48 10.96
C GLY A 393 6.33 21.28 9.83
N TYR A 394 5.03 21.59 9.92
CA TYR A 394 4.34 22.37 8.87
C TYR A 394 4.72 23.86 8.89
N SER A 395 5.03 24.44 7.73
CA SER A 395 5.16 25.90 7.58
C SER A 395 3.83 26.63 7.78
N ASN A 396 3.88 27.94 8.04
CA ASN A 396 2.67 28.73 8.31
C ASN A 396 1.67 28.71 7.15
N ASP A 397 2.16 28.72 5.91
CA ASP A 397 1.30 28.65 4.73
C ASP A 397 0.66 27.27 4.57
N GLN A 398 1.39 26.22 4.91
CA GLN A 398 0.83 24.87 4.95
C GLN A 398 -0.22 24.75 6.05
N ILE A 399 0.04 25.25 7.27
CA ILE A 399 -0.94 25.30 8.36
C ILE A 399 -2.21 26.05 7.92
N ALA A 400 -2.06 27.16 7.21
CA ALA A 400 -3.17 27.97 6.70
C ALA A 400 -4.04 27.18 5.71
N GLY A 401 -3.39 26.48 4.78
CA GLY A 401 -4.05 25.54 3.88
C GLY A 401 -4.80 24.43 4.63
N GLU A 402 -4.17 23.82 5.64
CA GLU A 402 -4.80 22.70 6.36
C GLU A 402 -5.98 23.10 7.22
N LEU A 403 -5.93 24.32 7.74
CA LEU A 403 -6.95 24.86 8.60
C LEU A 403 -8.02 25.64 7.81
N ALA A 404 -7.91 25.71 6.48
CA ALA A 404 -8.79 26.44 5.57
C ALA A 404 -8.98 27.92 6.00
N VAL A 405 -7.89 28.57 6.39
CA VAL A 405 -7.86 29.98 6.82
C VAL A 405 -6.72 30.73 6.14
N ALA A 406 -6.75 32.06 6.19
CA ALA A 406 -5.66 32.87 5.66
C ALA A 406 -4.36 32.70 6.48
N ALA A 407 -3.20 32.82 5.81
CA ALA A 407 -1.89 32.77 6.46
C ALA A 407 -1.72 33.85 7.55
N THR A 408 -2.39 35.00 7.40
CA THR A 408 -2.46 36.05 8.41
C THR A 408 -3.15 35.60 9.69
N THR A 409 -4.24 34.83 9.57
CA THR A 409 -4.96 34.22 10.70
C THR A 409 -4.07 33.24 11.44
N ILE A 410 -3.27 32.44 10.72
CA ILE A 410 -2.29 31.54 11.35
C ILE A 410 -1.22 32.31 12.10
N LYS A 411 -0.66 33.38 11.54
CA LYS A 411 0.32 34.22 12.26
C LYS A 411 -0.25 34.75 13.59
N THR A 412 -1.52 35.12 13.62
CA THR A 412 -2.22 35.52 14.85
C THR A 412 -2.32 34.37 15.85
N HIS A 413 -2.78 33.19 15.42
CA HIS A 413 -2.84 32.02 16.30
C HIS A 413 -1.46 31.62 16.84
N ILE A 414 -0.41 31.67 16.02
CA ILE A 414 0.97 31.36 16.44
C ILE A 414 1.47 32.35 17.48
N ARG A 415 1.23 33.66 17.29
CA ARG A 415 1.62 34.69 18.26
C ARG A 415 0.95 34.45 19.60
N ASN A 416 -0.36 34.20 19.61
CA ASN A 416 -1.11 33.95 20.84
C ASN A 416 -0.67 32.64 21.51
N LEU A 417 -0.46 31.59 20.72
CA LEU A 417 0.10 30.32 21.16
C LEU A 417 1.45 30.51 21.85
N TYR A 418 2.37 31.27 21.26
CA TYR A 418 3.70 31.52 21.81
C TYR A 418 3.64 32.28 23.14
N GLN A 419 2.79 33.30 23.21
CA GLN A 419 2.56 34.06 24.43
C GLN A 419 2.01 33.16 25.56
N LYS A 420 1.06 32.27 25.25
CA LYS A 420 0.47 31.34 26.23
C LYS A 420 1.39 30.20 26.63
N LEU A 421 2.28 29.76 25.74
CA LEU A 421 3.29 28.74 26.03
C LEU A 421 4.55 29.30 26.69
N GLY A 422 4.72 30.64 26.74
CA GLY A 422 5.92 31.28 27.26
C GLY A 422 7.17 31.04 26.40
N VAL A 423 6.99 30.88 25.09
CA VAL A 423 8.07 30.62 24.13
C VAL A 423 8.21 31.80 23.16
N ALA A 424 9.43 32.04 22.67
CA ALA A 424 9.70 33.12 21.73
C ALA A 424 9.87 32.63 20.28
N HIS A 425 10.16 31.35 20.08
CA HIS A 425 10.55 30.82 18.78
C HIS A 425 9.89 29.47 18.49
N ARG A 426 9.75 29.16 17.20
CA ARG A 426 9.15 27.90 16.74
C ARG A 426 9.83 26.65 17.31
N GLN A 427 11.16 26.67 17.42
CA GLN A 427 11.91 25.53 17.96
C GLN A 427 11.58 25.26 19.43
N GLU A 428 11.39 26.31 20.22
CA GLU A 428 10.98 26.20 21.63
C GLU A 428 9.54 25.69 21.74
N ALA A 429 8.64 26.13 20.85
CA ALA A 429 7.28 25.59 20.78
C ALA A 429 7.27 24.07 20.48
N VAL A 430 8.14 23.61 19.58
CA VAL A 430 8.32 22.17 19.30
C VAL A 430 8.83 21.43 20.53
N GLN A 431 9.84 21.95 21.22
CA GLN A 431 10.36 21.34 22.45
C GLN A 431 9.32 21.30 23.57
N GLN A 432 8.48 22.33 23.68
CA GLN A 432 7.41 22.38 24.65
C GLN A 432 6.32 21.35 24.33
N ALA A 433 5.91 21.24 23.06
CA ALA A 433 4.99 20.19 22.62
C ALA A 433 5.55 18.79 22.94
N GLN A 434 6.84 18.54 22.68
CA GLN A 434 7.50 17.28 22.99
C GLN A 434 7.46 16.96 24.50
N ARG A 435 7.73 17.94 25.36
CA ARG A 435 7.64 17.79 26.82
C ARG A 435 6.23 17.44 27.29
N LEU A 436 5.20 18.08 26.72
CA LEU A 436 3.80 17.80 27.05
C LEU A 436 3.40 16.37 26.64
N LEU A 437 3.86 15.93 25.47
CA LEU A 437 3.63 14.57 24.99
C LEU A 437 4.29 13.53 25.89
N GLN A 438 5.57 13.71 26.23
CA GLN A 438 6.31 12.82 27.13
C GLN A 438 5.67 12.72 28.52
N MET A 439 5.21 13.85 29.08
CA MET A 439 4.53 13.89 30.37
C MET A 439 3.25 13.05 30.39
N MET A 440 2.59 12.94 29.24
CA MET A 440 1.36 12.19 29.07
C MET A 440 1.60 10.74 28.60
N GLY A 441 2.86 10.28 28.56
CA GLY A 441 3.23 8.94 28.13
C GLY A 441 3.27 8.74 26.62
N TYR A 442 3.14 9.82 25.84
CA TYR A 442 3.31 9.81 24.39
C TYR A 442 4.77 10.10 24.07
N GLY A 443 5.59 9.06 24.06
CA GLY A 443 7.02 9.19 23.81
C GLY A 443 7.79 7.91 24.10
N ALA A 444 7.75 6.98 23.15
CA ALA A 444 8.79 5.99 22.90
C ALA A 444 8.98 5.90 21.39
#